data_AF-A0A914YKT2-F1
#
_entry.id   AF-A0A914YKT2-F1
#
_cell.length_a   1.000
_cell.length_b   1.000
_cell.length_c   1.000
_cell.angle_alpha   90.00
_cell.angle_beta   90.00
_cell.angle_gamma   90.00
#
_symmetry.space_group_name_H-M   'P 1'
#
loop_
_entity.id
_entity.type
_entity.pdbx_description
1 polymer ?
#
loop_
_entity_poly.entity_id
_entity_poly.type
_entity_poly.pdbx_seq_one_letter_code
_entity_poly.pdbx_strand_id
1 'polypeptide(L)'
;MVGILNGILLTAPEMLAFRHKLKNPEENDCKELFECLYRCWSHQPICLISLCLLSKYYEHAAQLVPRLSEIDVSVDFLREIDRLVQLIESPILSCNLFIIY
;
A
#
# COMPACT_ATOMS: atom_id res chain seq x y z
N MET A 1 10.13 7.04 8.64
CA MET A 1 8.88 7.69 9.10
C MET A 1 7.69 7.31 8.22
N VAL A 2 7.85 7.34 6.88
CA VAL A 2 6.81 6.89 5.93
C VAL A 2 6.37 5.43 6.14
N GLY A 3 7.30 4.50 6.38
CA GLY A 3 6.96 3.10 6.70
C GLY A 3 6.13 2.90 7.97
N ILE A 4 6.27 3.80 8.96
CA ILE A 4 5.44 3.78 10.17
C ILE A 4 4.02 4.23 9.81
N LEU A 5 3.90 5.29 9.00
CA LEU A 5 2.60 5.79 8.52
C LEU A 5 1.85 4.73 7.70
N ASN A 6 2.56 4.05 6.80
CA ASN A 6 2.01 2.95 6.01
C ASN A 6 1.60 1.77 6.92
N GLY A 7 2.43 1.42 7.90
CA GLY A 7 2.08 0.42 8.91
C GLY A 7 0.79 0.77 9.65
N ILE A 8 0.67 2.00 10.17
CA ILE A 8 -0.52 2.50 10.86
C ILE A 8 -1.73 2.47 9.93
N LEU A 9 -1.59 2.93 8.67
CA LEU A 9 -2.68 2.91 7.70
C LEU A 9 -3.25 1.50 7.50
N LEU A 10 -2.37 0.48 7.45
CA LEU A 10 -2.74 -0.90 7.19
C LEU A 10 -3.24 -1.65 8.42
N THR A 11 -2.78 -1.31 9.63
CA THR A 11 -3.12 -2.07 10.85
C THR A 11 -4.11 -1.36 11.76
N ALA A 12 -4.15 -0.02 11.77
CA ALA A 12 -4.95 0.74 12.72
C ALA A 12 -6.46 0.65 12.39
N PRO A 13 -7.32 0.21 13.32
CA PRO A 13 -8.76 0.12 13.10
C PRO A 13 -9.41 1.47 12.84
N GLU A 14 -8.85 2.56 13.38
CA GLU A 14 -9.32 3.94 13.18
C GLU A 14 -9.19 4.38 11.72
N MET A 15 -8.28 3.75 10.96
CA MET A 15 -8.02 4.05 9.55
C MET A 15 -8.92 3.24 8.60
N LEU A 16 -9.87 2.44 9.09
CA LEU A 16 -10.78 1.66 8.25
C LEU A 16 -11.58 2.53 7.28
N ALA A 17 -12.18 3.62 7.76
CA ALA A 17 -12.93 4.55 6.89
C ALA A 17 -12.05 5.17 5.80
N PHE A 18 -10.79 5.47 6.13
CA PHE A 18 -9.82 6.02 5.19
C PHE A 18 -9.37 4.99 4.14
N ARG A 19 -9.20 3.73 4.53
CA ARG A 19 -8.95 2.61 3.61
C ARG A 19 -10.11 2.37 2.66
N HIS A 20 -11.35 2.44 3.16
CA HIS A 20 -12.54 2.34 2.31
C HIS A 20 -12.62 3.48 1.29
N LYS A 21 -12.26 4.71 1.67
CA LYS A 21 -12.15 5.83 0.74
C LYS A 21 -11.10 5.56 -0.33
N LEU A 22 -9.87 5.21 0.05
CA LEU A 22 -8.79 4.86 -0.90
C LEU A 22 -9.16 3.73 -1.87
N LYS A 23 -10.00 2.79 -1.44
CA LYS A 23 -10.47 1.66 -2.24
C LYS A 23 -11.56 2.04 -3.28
N ASN A 24 -12.19 3.20 -3.12
CA ASN A 24 -13.27 3.72 -3.97
C ASN A 24 -12.83 5.01 -4.67
N PRO A 25 -12.14 4.92 -5.82
CA PRO A 25 -11.56 6.07 -6.51
C PRO A 25 -12.58 6.95 -7.28
N GLU A 26 -13.88 6.82 -7.00
CA GLU A 26 -14.95 7.56 -7.69
C GLU A 26 -15.08 9.01 -7.21
N GLU A 27 -14.52 9.35 -6.04
CA GLU A 27 -14.55 10.69 -5.46
C GLU A 27 -13.25 11.45 -5.82
N ASN A 28 -13.35 12.67 -6.35
CA ASN A 28 -12.18 13.47 -6.78
C ASN A 28 -11.18 13.72 -5.62
N ASP A 29 -11.69 13.96 -4.41
CA ASP A 29 -10.87 14.16 -3.20
C ASP A 29 -9.99 12.93 -2.91
N CYS A 30 -10.44 11.73 -3.27
CA CYS A 30 -9.69 10.51 -3.08
C CYS A 30 -8.47 10.43 -4.01
N LYS A 31 -8.59 10.93 -5.25
CA LYS A 31 -7.48 10.98 -6.20
C LYS A 31 -6.39 11.94 -5.74
N GLU A 32 -6.77 13.13 -5.27
CA GLU A 32 -5.80 14.10 -4.74
C GLU A 32 -5.07 13.56 -3.51
N LEU A 33 -5.79 12.87 -2.62
CA LEU A 33 -5.22 12.22 -1.45
C LEU A 33 -4.26 11.09 -1.84
N PHE A 34 -4.64 10.25 -2.80
CA PHE A 34 -3.77 9.20 -3.32
C PHE A 34 -2.50 9.79 -3.94
N GLU A 35 -2.62 10.82 -4.77
CA GLU A 35 -1.47 11.50 -5.37
C GLU A 35 -0.53 12.13 -4.33
N CYS A 36 -1.09 12.74 -3.29
CA CYS A 36 -0.33 13.32 -2.19
C CYS A 36 0.47 12.24 -1.44
N LEU A 37 -0.17 11.13 -1.08
CA LEU A 37 0.49 9.99 -0.44
C LEU A 37 1.53 9.33 -1.35
N TYR A 38 1.21 9.17 -2.64
CA TYR A 38 2.10 8.61 -3.65
C TYR A 38 3.41 9.42 -3.75
N ARG A 39 3.32 10.75 -3.79
CA ARG A 39 4.49 11.64 -3.83
C ARG A 39 5.30 11.56 -2.53
N CYS A 40 4.62 11.56 -1.38
CA CYS A 40 5.28 11.44 -0.07
C CYS A 40 5.98 10.09 0.11
N TRP A 41 5.48 9.03 -0.53
CA TRP A 41 6.02 7.66 -0.40
C TRP A 41 6.96 7.27 -1.54
N SER A 42 7.28 8.20 -2.44
CA SER A 42 8.21 8.01 -3.56
C SER A 42 9.61 7.51 -3.16
N HIS A 43 10.05 7.84 -1.95
CA HIS A 43 11.34 7.39 -1.40
C HIS A 43 11.32 5.99 -0.77
N GLN A 44 10.13 5.39 -0.58
CA GLN A 44 9.98 4.05 -0.04
C GLN A 44 9.07 3.22 -0.96
N PRO A 45 9.64 2.49 -1.93
CA PRO A 45 8.88 1.85 -3.01
C PRO A 45 7.96 0.75 -2.49
N ILE A 46 8.29 0.12 -1.35
CA ILE A 46 7.44 -0.89 -0.69
C ILE A 46 6.15 -0.27 -0.14
N CYS A 47 6.24 0.94 0.41
CA CYS A 47 5.05 1.68 0.87
C CYS A 47 4.16 2.07 -0.32
N LEU A 48 4.78 2.43 -1.45
CA LEU A 48 4.12 2.72 -2.71
C LEU A 48 3.34 1.52 -3.26
N ILE A 49 3.96 0.34 -3.30
CA ILE A 49 3.29 -0.89 -3.74
C ILE A 49 2.13 -1.22 -2.80
N SER A 50 2.33 -1.09 -1.49
CA SER A 50 1.29 -1.30 -0.50
C SER A 50 0.09 -0.37 -0.70
N LEU A 51 0.32 0.91 -1.01
CA LEU A 51 -0.75 1.88 -1.35
C LEU A 51 -1.52 1.48 -2.61
N CYS A 52 -0.79 1.04 -3.64
CA CYS A 52 -1.38 0.63 -4.91
C CYS A 52 -2.27 -0.61 -4.74
N LEU A 53 -1.81 -1.60 -3.96
CA LEU A 53 -2.59 -2.78 -3.61
C LEU A 53 -3.85 -2.42 -2.82
N LEU A 54 -3.74 -1.50 -1.85
CA LEU A 54 -4.89 -1.04 -1.06
C LEU A 54 -5.94 -0.32 -1.91
N SER A 55 -5.49 0.48 -2.88
CA SER A 55 -6.33 1.35 -3.72
C SER A 55 -6.79 0.66 -5.02
N LYS A 56 -6.60 -0.67 -5.14
CA LYS A 56 -6.93 -1.50 -6.32
C LYS A 56 -6.17 -1.17 -7.61
N TYR A 57 -5.08 -0.41 -7.55
CA TYR A 57 -4.21 -0.16 -8.70
C TYR A 57 -3.18 -1.29 -8.91
N TYR A 58 -3.67 -2.52 -9.10
CA TYR A 58 -2.83 -3.72 -9.22
C TYR A 58 -1.91 -3.67 -10.45
N GLU A 59 -2.39 -3.11 -11.56
CA GLU A 59 -1.60 -2.96 -12.79
C GLU A 59 -0.39 -2.04 -12.55
N HIS A 60 -0.60 -0.90 -11.89
CA HIS A 60 0.49 0.02 -11.53
C HIS A 60 1.46 -0.61 -10.53
N ALA A 61 0.94 -1.35 -9.55
CA ALA A 61 1.79 -2.12 -8.62
C ALA A 61 2.67 -3.13 -9.36
N ALA A 62 2.11 -3.87 -10.33
CA ALA A 62 2.85 -4.84 -11.13
C ALA A 62 3.92 -4.18 -12.01
N GLN A 63 3.71 -2.95 -12.49
CA GLN A 63 4.74 -2.18 -13.21
C GLN A 63 5.85 -1.66 -12.29
N LEU A 64 5.56 -1.42 -11.01
CA LEU A 64 6.54 -0.98 -10.02
C LEU A 64 7.40 -2.12 -9.48
N VAL A 65 6.89 -3.35 -9.43
CA VAL A 65 7.64 -4.52 -8.91
C VAL A 65 8.96 -4.77 -9.64
N PRO A 66 9.04 -4.77 -10.99
CA PRO A 66 10.31 -4.91 -11.70
C PRO A 66 11.33 -3.81 -11.36
N ARG A 67 10.85 -2.58 -11.15
CA ARG A 67 11.71 -1.43 -10.79
C ARG A 67 12.32 -1.56 -9.40
N LEU A 68 11.77 -2.41 -8.54
CA LEU A 68 12.40 -2.75 -7.26
C LEU A 68 13.75 -3.44 -7.44
N SER A 69 13.96 -4.17 -8.55
CA SER A 69 15.22 -4.86 -8.81
C SER A 69 16.38 -3.92 -9.15
N GLU A 70 16.07 -2.67 -9.53
CA GLU A 70 17.04 -1.62 -9.81
C GLU A 70 17.52 -0.90 -8.54
N ILE A 71 16.90 -1.19 -7.39
CA ILE A 71 17.17 -0.55 -6.10
C ILE A 71 18.15 -1.42 -5.31
N ASP A 72 19.07 -0.78 -4.57
CA ASP A 72 20.01 -1.48 -3.70
C ASP A 72 19.29 -2.37 -2.67
N VAL A 73 19.39 -3.69 -2.88
CA VAL A 73 18.74 -4.70 -2.04
C VAL A 73 19.46 -4.78 -0.70
N SER A 74 18.92 -4.07 0.29
CA SER A 74 19.38 -4.10 1.69
C SER A 74 18.56 -5.10 2.53
N VAL A 75 19.10 -5.54 3.67
CA VAL A 75 18.38 -6.44 4.60
C VAL A 75 17.07 -5.80 5.10
N ASP A 76 17.08 -4.49 5.36
CA ASP A 76 15.88 -3.76 5.76
C ASP A 76 14.82 -3.72 4.66
N PHE A 77 15.25 -3.63 3.40
CA PHE A 77 14.37 -3.69 2.24
C PHE A 77 13.69 -5.06 2.10
N LEU A 78 14.46 -6.15 2.26
CA LEU A 78 13.90 -7.51 2.25
C LEU A 78 12.93 -7.73 3.42
N ARG A 79 13.22 -7.18 4.60
CA ARG A 79 12.32 -7.23 5.76
C ARG A 79 11.03 -6.45 5.53
N GLU A 80 11.09 -5.29 4.87
CA GLU A 80 9.89 -4.54 4.50
C GLU A 80 9.02 -5.29 3.48
N ILE A 81 9.63 -6.01 2.52
CA ILE A 81 8.89 -6.89 1.58
C ILE A 81 8.23 -8.04 2.33
N ASP A 82 8.97 -8.76 3.17
CA ASP A 82 8.45 -9.88 3.96
C ASP A 82 7.23 -9.44 4.80
N ARG A 83 7.32 -8.26 5.42
CA ARG A 83 6.19 -7.67 6.14
C ARG A 83 5.00 -7.35 5.24
N LEU A 84 5.22 -6.86 4.02
CA LEU A 84 4.15 -6.62 3.06
C LEU A 84 3.47 -7.92 2.63
N VAL A 85 4.23 -8.97 2.35
CA VAL A 85 3.71 -10.29 1.97
C VAL A 85 2.90 -10.88 3.13
N GLN A 86 3.45 -10.88 4.35
CA GLN A 86 2.72 -11.33 5.54
C GLN A 86 1.43 -10.55 5.77
N LEU A 87 1.43 -9.24 5.48
CA LEU A 87 0.23 -8.41 5.58
C LEU A 87 -0.82 -8.83 4.55
N ILE A 88 -0.44 -9.06 3.29
CA ILE A 88 -1.35 -9.53 2.22
C ILE A 88 -1.93 -10.90 2.56
N GLU A 89 -1.10 -11.80 3.08
CA GLU A 89 -1.54 -13.14 3.54
C GLU A 89 -2.36 -13.09 4.84
N SER A 90 -2.28 -11.98 5.59
CA SER A 90 -3.02 -11.87 6.85
C SER A 90 -4.53 -11.82 6.61
N PRO A 91 -5.33 -12.44 7.50
CA PRO A 91 -6.79 -12.45 7.39
C PRO A 91 -7.40 -11.04 7.48
N ILE A 92 -6.70 -10.05 8.04
CA ILE A 92 -7.18 -8.67 8.18
C ILE A 92 -7.31 -8.01 6.80
N LEU A 93 -6.34 -8.24 5.92
CA LEU A 93 -6.35 -7.77 4.53
C LEU A 93 -7.10 -8.75 3.63
N SER A 94 -6.94 -10.06 3.82
CA SER A 94 -7.65 -11.07 3.02
C SER A 94 -9.17 -10.99 3.21
N CYS A 95 -9.70 -10.84 4.43
CA CYS A 95 -11.13 -10.57 4.65
C CYS A 95 -11.59 -9.22 4.10
N ASN A 96 -10.80 -8.14 4.25
CA ASN A 96 -11.15 -6.85 3.65
C ASN A 96 -11.10 -6.88 2.11
N LEU A 97 -10.33 -7.79 1.51
CA LEU A 97 -10.29 -8.01 0.07
C LEU A 97 -11.47 -8.87 -0.41
N PHE A 98 -11.83 -9.91 0.36
CA PHE A 98 -12.91 -10.85 0.04
C PHE A 98 -14.33 -10.35 0.32
N ILE A 99 -14.53 -9.35 1.19
CA ILE A 99 -15.86 -8.74 1.44
C ILE A 99 -16.35 -7.88 0.24
N ILE A 100 -15.68 -7.94 -0.92
CA ILE A 100 -16.15 -7.33 -2.18
C ILE A 100 -16.24 -8.37 -3.31
N TYR A 101 -16.76 -9.55 -3.00
CA TYR A 101 -17.34 -10.48 -3.97
C TYR A 101 -18.65 -11.01 -3.41
#